data_AF-A0A419IZ04-F1
#
_entry.id   AF-A0A419IZ04-F1
#
_cell.length_a   1.000
_cell.length_b   1.000
_cell.length_c   1.000
_cell.angle_alpha   90.00
_cell.angle_beta   90.00
_cell.angle_gamma   90.00
#
_symmetry.space_group_name_H-M   'P 1'
#
loop_
_entity.id
_entity.type
_entity.pdbx_description
1 polymer ?
#
loop_
_entity_poly.entity_id
_entity_poly.type
_entity_poly.pdbx_seq_one_letter_code
_entity_poly.pdbx_strand_id
1 'polypeptide(L)' 'MSAVKCTSKLIIGLLIGAMLGLWIGVNIGRERPLFSNPFRKESVYEKFRKAGRGLGDAIKESADELHDKLKE' A
#
# COMPACT_ATOMS: atom_id res chain seq x y z
N MET A 1 -9.94 -0.28 -38.94
CA MET A 1 -10.23 -0.42 -37.49
C MET A 1 -9.03 -1.06 -36.79
N SER A 2 -7.92 -0.33 -36.61
CA SER A 2 -6.64 -0.94 -36.18
C SER A 2 -5.87 -0.13 -35.11
N ALA A 3 -6.18 1.15 -34.91
CA ALA A 3 -5.43 2.01 -33.99
C ALA A 3 -5.65 1.69 -32.50
N VAL A 4 -6.90 1.43 -32.10
CA VAL A 4 -7.27 1.18 -30.69
C VAL A 4 -6.56 -0.06 -30.12
N LYS A 5 -6.38 -1.10 -30.95
CA LYS A 5 -5.70 -2.36 -30.53
C LYS A 5 -4.21 -2.17 -30.23
N CYS A 6 -3.53 -1.19 -30.83
CA CYS A 6 -2.14 -0.89 -30.52
C CYS A 6 -2.01 -0.11 -29.21
N THR A 7 -2.88 0.87 -28.97
CA THR A 7 -2.88 1.67 -27.73
C THR A 7 -3.11 0.80 -26.49
N SER A 8 -4.04 -0.16 -26.56
CA SER A 8 -4.27 -1.09 -25.44
C SER A 8 -3.03 -1.95 -25.14
N LYS A 9 -2.28 -2.39 -26.14
CA LYS A 9 -1.04 -3.19 -25.94
C LYS A 9 0.07 -2.35 -25.32
N LEU A 10 0.18 -1.07 -25.71
CA LEU A 10 1.14 -0.14 -25.11
C LEU A 10 0.82 0.11 -23.63
N ILE A 11 -0.45 0.29 -23.28
CA ILE A 11 -0.88 0.44 -21.88
C ILE A 11 -0.60 -0.82 -21.07
N ILE A 12 -0.88 -2.01 -21.63
CA ILE A 12 -0.59 -3.29 -20.98
C ILE A 12 0.92 -3.47 -20.79
N GLY A 13 1.72 -3.17 -21.82
CA GLY A 13 3.19 -3.23 -21.73
C GLY A 13 3.75 -2.25 -20.69
N LEU A 14 3.20 -1.03 -20.63
CA LEU A 14 3.56 -0.04 -19.61
C LEU A 14 3.21 -0.51 -18.20
N LEU A 15 2.02 -1.08 -18.00
CA LEU A 15 1.59 -1.63 -16.71
C LEU A 15 2.49 -2.79 -16.27
N ILE A 16 2.79 -3.73 -17.17
CA ILE A 16 3.68 -4.87 -16.88
C ILE A 16 5.09 -4.37 -16.57
N GLY A 17 5.62 -3.45 -17.37
CA GLY A 17 6.94 -2.84 -17.15
C GLY A 17 7.01 -2.08 -15.83
N ALA A 18 5.97 -1.34 -15.46
CA ALA A 18 5.88 -0.64 -14.19
C ALA A 18 5.81 -1.61 -13.00
N MET A 19 5.02 -2.68 -13.10
CA MET A 19 4.93 -3.71 -12.05
C MET A 19 6.27 -4.42 -11.85
N LEU A 20 6.93 -4.84 -12.92
CA LEU A 20 8.23 -5.51 -12.86
C LEU A 20 9.33 -4.55 -12.39
N GLY A 21 9.35 -3.31 -12.90
CA GLY A 21 10.29 -2.28 -12.50
C GLY A 21 10.17 -1.92 -11.01
N LEU A 22 8.95 -1.79 -10.49
CA LEU A 22 8.70 -1.54 -9.07
C LEU A 22 9.12 -2.74 -8.21
N TRP A 23 8.81 -3.96 -8.65
CA TRP A 23 9.21 -5.18 -7.95
C TRP A 23 10.73 -5.28 -7.82
N ILE A 24 11.44 -5.16 -8.94
CA ILE A 24 12.89 -5.27 -9.00
C ILE A 24 13.55 -4.10 -8.26
N GLY A 25 13.07 -2.87 -8.50
CA GLY A 25 13.59 -1.65 -7.86
C GLY A 25 13.48 -1.67 -6.34
N VAL A 26 12.31 -2.09 -5.80
CA VAL A 26 12.11 -2.22 -4.34
C VAL A 26 12.99 -3.34 -3.75
N ASN A 27 13.22 -4.43 -4.47
CA ASN A 27 14.08 -5.51 -3.98
C ASN A 27 15.57 -5.12 -3.97
N ILE A 28 16.06 -4.45 -5.01
CA ILE A 28 17.43 -3.91 -5.07
C ILE A 28 17.64 -2.88 -3.95
N GLY A 29 16.73 -1.91 -3.82
CA GLY A 29 16.86 -0.84 -2.82
C GLY A 29 16.81 -1.31 -1.36
N ARG A 30 16.31 -2.53 -1.09
CA ARG A 30 16.26 -3.11 0.27
C ARG A 30 17.28 -4.23 0.50
N GLU A 31 18.27 -4.39 -0.39
CA GLU A 31 19.24 -5.48 -0.41
C GLU A 31 18.59 -6.86 -0.15
N ARG A 32 17.44 -7.09 -0.80
CA ARG A 32 16.69 -8.33 -0.71
C ARG A 32 16.90 -9.13 -2.01
N PRO A 33 16.91 -10.48 -1.95
CA PRO A 33 16.98 -11.30 -3.16
C PRO A 33 15.88 -10.88 -4.14
N LEU A 34 16.19 -10.76 -5.43
CA LEU A 34 15.27 -10.25 -6.47
C LEU A 34 13.94 -11.03 -6.57
N PHE A 35 13.97 -12.32 -6.22
CA PHE A 35 12.82 -13.22 -6.18
C PHE A 35 12.12 -13.31 -4.82
N SER A 36 12.62 -12.60 -3.80
CA SER A 36 11.87 -12.45 -2.54
C SER A 36 10.64 -11.61 -2.82
N ASN A 37 9.50 -11.96 -2.22
CA ASN A 37 8.32 -11.10 -2.27
C ASN A 37 8.72 -9.70 -1.75
N PRO A 38 8.66 -8.63 -2.57
CA PRO A 38 9.04 -7.28 -2.15
C PRO A 38 8.19 -6.81 -0.94
N PHE A 39 7.02 -7.41 -0.75
CA PHE A 39 6.12 -7.18 0.37
C PHE A 39 6.39 -8.08 1.61
N ARG A 40 7.44 -8.91 1.62
CA ARG A 40 7.88 -9.70 2.80
C ARG A 40 9.08 -9.04 3.52
N LYS A 41 8.82 -8.12 4.46
CA LYS A 41 9.72 -7.71 5.57
C LYS A 41 8.89 -6.89 6.55
N GLU A 42 8.53 -7.49 7.69
CA GLU A 42 7.30 -7.21 8.45
C GLU A 42 6.08 -7.27 7.53
N SER A 43 5.06 -8.03 7.92
CA SER A 43 3.88 -8.10 7.06
C SER A 43 3.34 -6.68 6.90
N VAL A 44 3.16 -6.20 5.68
CA VAL A 44 2.47 -4.92 5.42
C VAL A 44 1.15 -4.88 6.21
N TYR A 45 0.55 -6.05 6.39
CA TYR A 45 -0.53 -6.35 7.32
C TYR A 45 -0.25 -5.94 8.78
N GLU A 46 0.89 -6.26 9.39
CA GLU A 46 1.26 -5.81 10.74
C GLU A 46 1.45 -4.29 10.82
N LYS A 47 2.10 -3.66 9.84
CA LYS A 47 2.22 -2.20 9.82
C LYS A 47 0.86 -1.53 9.68
N PHE A 48 0.00 -2.07 8.82
CA PHE A 48 -1.37 -1.60 8.65
C PHE A 48 -2.23 -1.87 9.89
N ARG A 49 -2.04 -3.00 10.57
CA ARG A 49 -2.74 -3.37 11.81
C ARG A 49 -2.29 -2.51 12.99
N LYS A 50 -1.00 -2.17 13.07
CA LYS A 50 -0.45 -1.25 14.08
C LYS A 50 -0.92 0.19 13.84
N ALA A 51 -0.92 0.63 12.57
CA ALA A 51 -1.48 1.93 12.19
C ALA A 51 -2.99 2.01 12.44
N GLY A 52 -3.75 0.96 12.11
CA GLY A 52 -5.19 0.87 12.33
C GLY A 52 -5.58 0.83 13.81
N ARG A 53 -4.78 0.17 14.67
CA ARG A 53 -4.96 0.26 16.13
C ARG A 53 -4.75 1.68 16.64
N GLY A 54 -3.62 2.31 16.28
CA GLY A 54 -3.34 3.69 16.71
C GLY A 54 -4.40 4.70 16.28
N LEU A 55 -4.98 4.53 15.09
CA LEU A 55 -6.09 5.35 14.60
C LEU A 55 -7.39 5.06 15.36
N GLY A 56 -7.69 3.79 15.65
CA GLY A 56 -8.88 3.40 16.42
C GLY A 56 -8.84 3.91 17.86
N ASP A 57 -7.68 3.81 18.52
CA ASP A 57 -7.48 4.33 19.88
C ASP A 57 -7.63 5.85 19.92
N ALA A 58 -7.05 6.57 18.95
CA ALA A 58 -7.18 8.03 18.85
C ALA A 58 -8.62 8.49 18.60
N ILE A 59 -9.38 7.76 17.76
CA ILE A 59 -10.81 8.05 17.52
C ILE A 59 -11.62 7.81 18.79
N LYS A 60 -11.32 6.73 19.52
CA LYS A 60 -12.04 6.39 20.75
C LYS A 60 -11.79 7.40 21.87
N GLU A 61 -10.54 7.81 22.05
CA GLU A 61 -10.17 8.86 23.00
C GLU A 61 -10.85 10.19 22.65
N SER A 62 -10.85 10.57 21.37
CA SER A 62 -11.56 11.76 20.90
C SER A 62 -13.08 11.68 21.09
N ALA A 63 -13.67 10.47 20.95
CA ALA A 63 -15.10 10.25 21.14
C ALA A 63 -15.50 10.30 22.62
N ASP A 64 -14.68 9.72 23.51
CA ASP A 64 -14.90 9.78 24.96
C ASP A 64 -14.76 11.22 25.48
N GLU A 65 -13.73 11.97 25.06
CA GLU A 65 -13.60 13.40 25.40
C GLU A 65 -14.79 14.25 24.92
N LEU A 66 -15.30 13.96 23.73
CA LEU A 66 -16.45 14.67 23.18
C LEU A 66 -17.74 14.32 23.94
N HIS A 67 -17.89 13.06 24.37
CA HIS A 67 -19.03 12.60 25.13
C HIS A 67 -19.05 13.18 26.55
N ASP A 68 -17.89 13.27 27.21
CA ASP A 68 -17.78 13.93 28.52
C ASP A 68 -18.13 15.42 28.44
N LYS A 69 -17.64 16.13 27.40
CA LYS A 69 -18.00 17.54 27.15
C LYS A 69 -19.47 17.79 26.82
N LEU A 70 -20.19 16.76 26.36
CA LEU A 70 -21.63 16.84 26.07
C LEU A 70 -22.50 16.48 27.29
N LYS A 71 -21.91 15.83 28.29
CA LYS A 71 -22.59 15.39 29.51
C LYS A 71 -22.46 16.40 30.66
N GLU A 72 -21.44 17.25 30.59
CA GLU A 72 -21.27 18.47 31.41
C GLU A 72 -22.21 19.59 30.93
#